data_AF-A0A0Q8WWS5-F1
#
_entry.id   AF-A0A0Q8WWS5-F1
#
_cell.length_a   1.000
_cell.length_b   1.000
_cell.length_c   1.000
_cell.angle_alpha   90.00
_cell.angle_beta   90.00
_cell.angle_gamma   90.00
#
_symmetry.space_group_name_H-M   'P 1'
#
loop_
_entity.id
_entity.type
_entity.pdbx_description
1 polymer ?
#
loop_
_entity_poly.entity_id
_entity_poly.type
_entity_poly.pdbx_seq_one_letter_code
_entity_poly.pdbx_strand_id
1 'polypeptide(L)'
;MGTHLIGAYGLHWKRSEVDWFPGNGYNWQMLGRIGSVRPGLRICDFRYAAGVYVLEKGGRPVYAGVATGKGGFGDRLRPHTKDGTKNWTHFSWFSFDDVLLDEPRKTYPAYPSNWAMVDIREELTKTQMKPVLGELEALLVNLIYDGRLVSNIQRPRFPHAKEWTQVTLGNFGAPGICHRVDPALFAKPGWLVKPPAKLSER
;
A
#
# COMPACT_ATOMS: atom_id res chain seq x y z
N MET A 1 12.73 4.74 -18.01
CA MET A 1 12.74 5.87 -17.07
C MET A 1 11.38 6.56 -17.16
N GLY A 2 10.63 6.58 -16.05
CA GLY A 2 9.20 6.91 -16.04
C GLY A 2 8.91 8.40 -16.23
N THR A 3 8.01 8.73 -17.15
CA THR A 3 7.56 10.11 -17.46
C THR A 3 6.44 10.60 -16.53
N HIS A 4 6.25 9.93 -15.39
CA HIS A 4 5.10 10.07 -14.50
C HIS A 4 5.53 10.40 -13.06
N LEU A 5 4.66 11.13 -12.37
CA LEU A 5 4.81 11.47 -10.96
C LEU A 5 4.41 10.29 -10.06
N ILE A 6 3.26 9.64 -10.31
CA ILE A 6 2.75 8.57 -9.44
C ILE A 6 3.01 7.20 -10.07
N GLY A 7 3.80 6.34 -9.42
CA GLY A 7 4.10 4.99 -9.91
C GLY A 7 3.20 3.89 -9.33
N ALA A 8 2.67 4.11 -8.13
CA ALA A 8 1.69 3.23 -7.49
C ALA A 8 0.83 4.01 -6.49
N TYR A 9 -0.37 3.52 -6.20
CA TYR A 9 -1.22 4.13 -5.18
C TYR A 9 -2.13 3.09 -4.51
N GLY A 10 -2.64 3.41 -3.34
CA GLY A 10 -3.65 2.63 -2.63
C GLY A 10 -4.66 3.56 -1.98
N LEU A 11 -5.94 3.23 -2.12
CA LEU A 11 -7.04 4.08 -1.64
C LEU A 11 -7.76 3.44 -0.47
N HIS A 12 -8.07 4.25 0.54
CA HIS A 12 -8.92 3.88 1.68
C HIS A 12 -8.47 2.58 2.39
N TRP A 13 -7.16 2.39 2.55
CA TRP A 13 -6.63 1.27 3.30
C TRP A 13 -7.01 1.41 4.77
N LYS A 14 -7.51 0.33 5.38
CA LYS A 14 -7.91 0.30 6.78
C LYS A 14 -6.70 0.30 7.68
N ARG A 15 -6.68 1.20 8.65
CA ARG A 15 -5.64 1.23 9.71
C ARG A 15 -5.52 -0.11 10.44
N SER A 16 -6.65 -0.72 10.76
CA SER A 16 -6.74 -1.93 11.57
C SER A 16 -6.27 -3.20 10.87
N GLU A 17 -6.16 -3.18 9.54
CA GLU A 17 -5.73 -4.33 8.73
C GLU A 17 -4.20 -4.36 8.56
N VAL A 18 -3.49 -3.32 9.00
CA VAL A 18 -2.02 -3.30 9.04
C VAL A 18 -1.56 -3.67 10.44
N ASP A 19 -0.71 -4.69 10.55
CA ASP A 19 -0.05 -5.05 11.81
C ASP A 19 1.15 -4.12 12.06
N TRP A 20 0.89 -2.95 12.64
CA TRP A 20 1.91 -1.92 12.91
C TRP A 20 2.94 -2.33 13.98
N PHE A 21 2.61 -3.30 14.83
CA PHE A 21 3.42 -3.70 15.99
C PHE A 21 3.34 -5.22 16.20
N PRO A 22 3.91 -6.04 15.30
CA PRO A 22 3.78 -7.49 15.33
C PRO A 22 4.52 -8.16 16.50
N GLY A 23 5.31 -7.40 17.27
CA GLY A 23 6.08 -7.89 18.42
C GLY A 23 7.52 -8.26 18.09
N ASN A 24 8.24 -8.75 19.10
CA ASN A 24 9.67 -9.05 19.00
C ASN A 24 9.93 -10.22 18.03
N GLY A 25 10.96 -10.07 17.19
CA GLY A 25 11.35 -11.08 16.19
C GLY A 25 10.56 -11.03 14.88
N TYR A 26 9.62 -10.08 14.73
CA TYR A 26 8.82 -9.90 13.53
C TYR A 26 9.01 -8.51 12.92
N ASN A 27 9.10 -8.46 11.60
CA ASN A 27 9.08 -7.21 10.86
C ASN A 27 7.63 -6.77 10.66
N TRP A 28 7.32 -5.48 10.72
CA TRP A 28 6.00 -5.01 10.31
C TRP A 28 6.02 -4.72 8.80
N GLN A 29 4.90 -4.90 8.11
CA GLN A 29 4.78 -4.71 6.65
C GLN A 29 3.51 -3.93 6.30
N MET A 30 3.60 -3.17 5.21
CA MET A 30 2.47 -2.45 4.62
C MET A 30 2.12 -3.09 3.27
N LEU A 31 1.36 -4.18 3.32
CA LEU A 31 1.17 -5.06 2.18
C LEU A 31 0.00 -4.64 1.29
N GLY A 32 0.29 -4.48 0.01
CA GLY A 32 -0.69 -4.34 -1.05
C GLY A 32 -0.62 -5.50 -2.01
N ARG A 33 -1.70 -5.68 -2.78
CA ARG A 33 -1.76 -6.66 -3.87
C ARG A 33 -2.45 -6.12 -5.12
N ILE A 34 -2.04 -6.66 -6.25
CA ILE A 34 -2.81 -6.61 -7.51
C ILE A 34 -3.20 -8.03 -7.91
N GLY A 35 -4.35 -8.15 -8.58
CA GLY A 35 -4.93 -9.45 -8.90
C GLY A 35 -5.39 -10.21 -7.65
N SER A 36 -6.11 -11.31 -7.85
CA SER A 36 -6.58 -12.21 -6.76
C SER A 36 -6.27 -13.68 -7.05
N VAL A 37 -5.82 -13.99 -8.27
CA VAL A 37 -5.53 -15.33 -8.77
C VAL A 37 -4.24 -15.31 -9.58
N ARG A 38 -3.55 -16.45 -9.64
CA ARG A 38 -2.38 -16.64 -10.51
C ARG A 38 -2.84 -16.68 -11.99
N PRO A 39 -1.99 -16.25 -12.94
CA PRO A 39 -0.65 -15.69 -12.76
C PRO A 39 -0.63 -14.18 -12.42
N GLY A 40 -1.77 -13.49 -12.41
CA GLY A 40 -1.84 -12.02 -12.24
C GLY A 40 -1.68 -11.51 -10.80
N LEU A 41 -1.54 -12.40 -9.80
CA LEU A 41 -1.36 -12.04 -8.40
C LEU A 41 0.05 -11.48 -8.18
N ARG A 42 0.16 -10.28 -7.62
CA ARG A 42 1.41 -9.77 -7.05
C ARG A 42 1.16 -9.19 -5.67
N ILE A 43 2.09 -9.40 -4.75
CA ILE A 43 2.12 -8.78 -3.43
C ILE A 43 3.35 -7.89 -3.32
N CYS A 44 3.20 -6.70 -2.74
CA CYS A 44 4.28 -5.75 -2.54
C CYS A 44 4.18 -5.12 -1.15
N ASP A 45 5.33 -4.84 -0.55
CA ASP A 45 5.44 -4.13 0.73
C ASP A 45 5.82 -2.66 0.47
N PHE A 46 4.88 -1.76 0.74
CA PHE A 46 4.99 -0.33 0.43
C PHE A 46 5.58 0.51 1.55
N ARG A 47 6.03 -0.09 2.65
CA ARG A 47 6.50 0.67 3.82
C ARG A 47 7.65 1.62 3.51
N TYR A 48 8.50 1.29 2.53
CA TYR A 48 9.66 2.10 2.16
C TYR A 48 9.42 3.04 0.99
N ALA A 49 8.23 3.01 0.39
CA ALA A 49 7.92 3.86 -0.74
C ALA A 49 7.80 5.32 -0.31
N ALA A 50 8.34 6.23 -1.11
CA ALA A 50 8.21 7.68 -0.99
C ALA A 50 6.94 8.16 -1.71
N GLY A 51 6.44 9.32 -1.29
CA GLY A 51 5.27 9.95 -1.90
C GLY A 51 4.45 10.75 -0.91
N VAL A 52 3.14 10.82 -1.14
CA VAL A 52 2.19 11.52 -0.26
C VAL A 52 1.17 10.54 0.29
N TYR A 53 0.78 10.74 1.55
CA TYR A 53 -0.25 9.97 2.21
C TYR A 53 -1.31 10.89 2.81
N VAL A 54 -2.52 10.37 2.90
CA VAL A 54 -3.68 11.08 3.44
C VAL A 54 -4.34 10.19 4.47
N LEU A 55 -4.49 10.70 5.69
CA LEU A 55 -5.25 10.06 6.75
C LEU A 55 -6.71 10.46 6.65
N GLU A 56 -7.60 9.52 6.90
CA GLU A 56 -9.03 9.69 6.70
C GLU A 56 -9.84 9.22 7.91
N LYS A 57 -10.93 9.93 8.18
CA LYS A 57 -11.93 9.58 9.20
C LYS A 57 -13.32 9.69 8.62
N GLY A 58 -14.11 8.61 8.69
CA GLY A 58 -15.47 8.60 8.14
C GLY A 58 -15.53 8.94 6.65
N GLY A 59 -14.54 8.48 5.87
CA GLY A 59 -14.42 8.76 4.44
C GLY A 59 -13.96 10.17 4.08
N ARG A 60 -13.49 10.97 5.05
CA ARG A 60 -13.01 12.34 4.80
C ARG A 60 -11.53 12.48 5.14
N PRO A 61 -10.73 13.14 4.28
CA PRO A 61 -9.36 13.53 4.62
C PRO A 61 -9.31 14.38 5.89
N VAL A 62 -8.44 14.02 6.84
CA VAL A 62 -8.21 14.78 8.10
C VAL A 62 -6.76 15.28 8.22
N TYR A 63 -5.85 14.71 7.44
CA TYR A 63 -4.44 15.08 7.43
C TYR A 63 -3.80 14.59 6.13
N ALA A 64 -2.90 15.37 5.56
CA ALA A 64 -2.03 14.96 4.47
C ALA A 64 -0.58 15.19 4.87
N GLY A 65 0.30 14.27 4.46
CA GLY A 65 1.72 14.34 4.76
C GLY A 65 2.57 13.81 3.62
N VAL A 66 3.84 14.19 3.64
CA VAL A 66 4.84 13.72 2.69
C VAL A 66 5.71 12.66 3.38
N ALA A 67 5.99 11.59 2.65
CA ALA A 67 6.91 10.53 3.01
C ALA A 67 8.14 10.59 2.09
N THR A 68 9.31 10.84 2.68
CA THR A 68 10.59 10.91 1.98
C THR A 68 11.68 10.18 2.77
N GLY A 69 12.79 9.89 2.12
CA GLY A 69 13.95 9.24 2.73
C GLY A 69 13.78 7.73 2.89
N LYS A 70 14.76 7.09 3.54
CA LYS A 70 14.88 5.62 3.65
C LYS A 70 13.69 4.93 4.35
N GLY A 71 12.91 5.69 5.12
CA GLY A 71 11.78 5.20 5.91
C GLY A 71 10.42 5.20 5.21
N GLY A 72 10.31 5.91 4.09
CA GLY A 72 9.09 6.00 3.26
C GLY A 72 7.81 6.28 4.05
N PHE A 73 6.70 5.72 3.55
CA PHE A 73 5.39 5.81 4.20
C PHE A 73 5.40 5.23 5.61
N GLY A 74 6.20 4.21 5.86
CA GLY A 74 6.20 3.49 7.13
C GLY A 74 6.64 4.33 8.30
N ASP A 75 7.76 5.05 8.15
CA ASP A 75 8.26 5.94 9.20
C ASP A 75 7.33 7.12 9.47
N ARG A 76 6.46 7.47 8.51
CA ARG A 76 5.50 8.57 8.67
C ARG A 76 4.14 8.10 9.20
N LEU A 77 3.61 7.00 8.68
CA LEU A 77 2.30 6.47 9.07
C LEU A 77 2.32 5.81 10.44
N ARG A 78 3.38 5.06 10.76
CA ARG A 78 3.44 4.28 12.00
C ARG A 78 3.35 5.16 13.25
N PRO A 79 4.04 6.30 13.38
CA PRO A 79 3.86 7.20 14.52
C PRO A 79 2.43 7.72 14.68
N HIS A 80 1.72 8.01 13.58
CA HIS A 80 0.32 8.45 13.59
C HIS A 80 -0.64 7.41 14.19
N THR A 81 -0.23 6.15 14.32
CA THR A 81 -1.06 5.13 15.00
C THR A 81 -1.10 5.30 16.52
N LYS A 82 -0.08 5.97 17.08
CA LYS A 82 0.02 6.28 18.52
C LYS A 82 -0.51 7.68 18.83
N ASP A 83 -0.57 8.55 17.83
CA ASP A 83 -1.13 9.89 17.96
C ASP A 83 -2.66 9.87 17.86
N GLY A 84 -3.32 10.03 19.01
CA GLY A 84 -4.78 10.08 19.10
C GLY A 84 -5.41 11.35 18.53
N THR A 85 -4.65 12.41 18.27
CA THR A 85 -5.19 13.74 17.92
C THR A 85 -5.92 13.76 16.58
N LYS A 86 -5.51 12.91 15.63
CA LYS A 86 -6.12 12.84 14.29
C LYS A 86 -7.30 11.87 14.21
N ASN A 87 -7.35 10.88 15.10
CA ASN A 87 -8.41 9.86 15.18
C ASN A 87 -8.82 9.27 13.81
N TRP A 88 -7.83 8.90 13.01
CA TRP A 88 -8.01 8.38 11.65
C TRP A 88 -8.29 6.87 11.66
N THR A 89 -8.99 6.41 10.63
CA THR A 89 -9.48 5.02 10.47
C THR A 89 -9.00 4.38 9.18
N HIS A 90 -8.81 5.20 8.14
CA HIS A 90 -8.34 4.78 6.84
C HIS A 90 -7.24 5.70 6.37
N PHE A 91 -6.50 5.29 5.37
CA PHE A 91 -5.50 6.11 4.73
C PHE A 91 -5.38 5.77 3.26
N SER A 92 -5.10 6.79 2.45
CA SER A 92 -4.71 6.65 1.06
C SER A 92 -3.25 7.06 0.91
N TRP A 93 -2.56 6.47 -0.06
CA TRP A 93 -1.16 6.76 -0.35
C TRP A 93 -0.93 6.77 -1.85
N PHE A 94 -0.04 7.67 -2.29
CA PHE A 94 0.32 7.88 -3.69
C PHE A 94 1.83 7.95 -3.77
N SER A 95 2.42 6.90 -4.31
CA SER A 95 3.86 6.72 -4.34
C SER A 95 4.50 7.41 -5.54
N PHE A 96 5.61 8.08 -5.27
CA PHE A 96 6.53 8.56 -6.30
C PHE A 96 7.56 7.51 -6.68
N ASP A 97 7.44 6.26 -6.23
CA ASP A 97 8.31 5.17 -6.63
C ASP A 97 7.58 4.25 -7.61
N ASP A 98 8.34 3.52 -8.41
CA ASP A 98 7.80 2.53 -9.33
C ASP A 98 7.65 1.17 -8.65
N VAL A 99 6.99 0.22 -9.32
CA VAL A 99 6.88 -1.16 -8.84
C VAL A 99 7.31 -2.14 -9.92
N LEU A 100 8.34 -2.92 -9.62
CA LEU A 100 8.85 -4.00 -10.47
C LEU A 100 7.99 -5.23 -10.24
N LEU A 101 7.25 -5.62 -11.28
CA LEU A 101 6.30 -6.74 -11.19
C LEU A 101 6.93 -8.09 -11.53
N ASP A 102 7.89 -8.12 -12.45
CA ASP A 102 8.33 -9.36 -13.10
C ASP A 102 9.78 -9.32 -13.62
N GLU A 103 10.61 -8.33 -13.30
CA GLU A 103 11.88 -8.20 -14.00
C GLU A 103 12.80 -9.41 -13.77
N PRO A 104 13.18 -10.17 -14.83
CA PRO A 104 14.34 -11.03 -14.75
C PRO A 104 15.55 -10.10 -14.66
N ARG A 105 16.04 -9.84 -13.44
CA ARG A 105 17.33 -9.20 -13.27
C ARG A 105 18.38 -10.11 -13.91
N LYS A 106 19.04 -9.66 -14.98
CA LYS A 106 20.11 -10.44 -15.64
C LYS A 106 21.24 -10.87 -14.68
N THR A 107 21.39 -10.16 -13.57
CA THR A 107 22.49 -10.29 -12.60
C THR A 107 22.07 -10.74 -11.20
N TYR A 108 20.78 -10.98 -10.95
CA TYR A 108 20.28 -11.34 -9.61
C TYR A 108 19.25 -12.47 -9.68
N PRO A 109 19.08 -13.27 -8.59
CA PRO A 109 18.06 -14.30 -8.54
C PRO A 109 16.67 -13.73 -8.86
N ALA A 110 15.84 -14.52 -9.55
CA ALA A 110 14.47 -14.17 -9.88
C ALA A 110 13.68 -13.83 -8.61
N TYR A 111 12.72 -12.90 -8.73
CA TYR A 111 11.85 -12.55 -7.61
C TYR A 111 11.11 -13.79 -7.09
N PRO A 112 10.92 -13.92 -5.76
CA PRO A 112 10.07 -14.97 -5.21
C PRO A 112 8.69 -14.93 -5.88
N SER A 113 8.16 -16.11 -6.22
CA SER A 113 6.98 -16.22 -7.08
C SER A 113 5.81 -15.37 -6.56
N ASN A 114 5.31 -14.47 -7.40
CA ASN A 114 4.19 -13.55 -7.14
C ASN A 114 4.48 -12.41 -6.14
N TRP A 115 5.75 -12.08 -5.89
CA TRP A 115 6.15 -10.84 -5.22
C TRP A 115 6.57 -9.76 -6.21
N ALA A 116 6.27 -8.52 -5.86
CA ALA A 116 6.71 -7.31 -6.55
C ALA A 116 7.50 -6.44 -5.56
N MET A 117 8.37 -5.58 -6.10
CA MET A 117 9.22 -4.71 -5.28
C MET A 117 9.06 -3.25 -5.67
N VAL A 118 9.07 -2.38 -4.66
CA VAL A 118 9.20 -0.94 -4.87
C VAL A 118 10.58 -0.64 -5.46
N ASP A 119 10.59 0.10 -6.56
CA ASP A 119 11.79 0.67 -7.18
C ASP A 119 11.90 2.13 -6.78
N ILE A 120 12.78 2.39 -5.81
CA ILE A 120 12.93 3.72 -5.20
C ILE A 120 13.53 4.66 -6.23
N ARG A 121 12.83 5.75 -6.53
CA ARG A 121 13.29 6.78 -7.46
C ARG A 121 13.93 7.92 -6.69
N GLU A 122 15.21 8.18 -6.97
CA GLU A 122 15.92 9.34 -6.41
C GLU A 122 15.55 10.65 -7.12
N GLU A 123 15.21 10.56 -8.41
CA GLU A 123 14.88 11.71 -9.25
C GLU A 123 13.69 11.42 -10.15
N LEU A 124 12.89 12.45 -10.43
CA LEU A 124 11.91 12.40 -11.51
C LEU A 124 12.65 12.52 -12.84
N THR A 125 12.35 11.61 -13.77
CA THR A 125 12.85 11.75 -15.14
C THR A 125 12.23 13.02 -15.74
N LYS A 126 13.00 13.73 -16.58
CA LYS A 126 12.52 14.91 -17.30
C LYS A 126 11.17 14.62 -17.98
N THR A 127 10.13 15.32 -17.53
CA THR A 127 8.76 15.16 -18.02
C THR A 127 8.17 16.50 -18.44
N GLN A 128 7.02 16.46 -19.12
CA GLN A 128 6.24 17.65 -19.48
C GLN A 128 5.29 18.03 -18.35
N MET A 129 4.90 19.30 -18.27
CA MET A 129 3.98 19.79 -17.22
C MET A 129 2.59 19.14 -17.31
N LYS A 130 2.08 18.90 -18.52
CA LYS A 130 0.71 18.41 -18.75
C LYS A 130 0.43 17.05 -18.08
N PRO A 131 1.26 16.00 -18.24
CA PRO A 131 1.11 14.76 -17.48
C PRO A 131 1.07 14.95 -15.96
N VAL A 132 1.96 15.80 -15.42
CA VAL A 132 2.02 16.07 -13.97
C VAL A 132 0.72 16.71 -13.47
N LEU A 133 0.19 17.71 -14.19
CA LEU A 133 -1.07 18.36 -13.83
C LEU A 133 -2.24 17.37 -13.83
N GLY A 134 -2.28 16.45 -14.80
CA GLY A 134 -3.32 15.42 -14.86
C GLY A 134 -3.24 14.42 -13.69
N GLU A 135 -2.04 14.06 -13.25
CA GLU A 135 -1.86 13.20 -12.07
C GLU A 135 -2.19 13.91 -10.75
N LEU A 136 -1.91 15.21 -10.65
CA LEU A 136 -2.33 16.03 -9.51
C LEU A 136 -3.87 16.15 -9.44
N GLU A 137 -4.53 16.37 -10.58
CA GLU A 137 -5.99 16.35 -10.66
C GLU A 137 -6.55 14.98 -10.23
N ALA A 138 -5.98 13.88 -10.74
CA ALA A 138 -6.40 12.54 -10.37
C ALA A 138 -6.24 12.28 -8.86
N LEU A 139 -5.15 12.74 -8.26
CA LEU A 139 -4.96 12.67 -6.82
C LEU A 139 -6.05 13.42 -6.07
N LEU A 140 -6.31 14.68 -6.41
CA LEU A 140 -7.32 15.51 -5.73
C LEU A 140 -8.71 14.91 -5.86
N VAL A 141 -9.09 14.42 -7.05
CA VAL A 141 -10.39 13.80 -7.28
C VAL A 141 -10.53 12.51 -6.45
N ASN A 142 -9.50 11.66 -6.40
CA ASN A 142 -9.57 10.43 -5.60
C ASN A 142 -9.64 10.70 -4.08
N LEU A 143 -9.17 11.86 -3.60
CA LEU A 143 -9.27 12.27 -2.19
C LEU A 143 -10.60 12.92 -1.81
N ILE A 144 -11.19 13.69 -2.73
CA ILE A 144 -12.41 14.48 -2.47
C ILE A 144 -13.67 13.65 -2.73
N TYR A 145 -13.54 12.48 -3.37
CA TYR A 145 -14.69 11.63 -3.72
C TYR A 145 -15.44 11.10 -2.48
N ASP A 146 -16.44 11.87 -2.04
CA ASP A 146 -17.61 11.38 -1.30
C ASP A 146 -18.60 10.87 -2.36
N GLY A 147 -19.02 9.60 -2.28
CA GLY A 147 -19.88 8.94 -3.27
C GLY A 147 -21.25 9.61 -3.51
N ARG A 148 -21.50 10.74 -2.86
CA ARG A 148 -22.66 11.64 -3.01
C ARG A 148 -22.51 12.69 -4.11
N LEU A 149 -21.28 13.03 -4.55
CA LEU A 149 -21.06 14.18 -5.43
C LEU A 149 -21.08 13.86 -6.94
N VAL A 150 -20.85 12.61 -7.34
CA VAL A 150 -20.81 12.27 -8.78
C VAL A 150 -21.22 10.82 -9.01
N SER A 151 -22.41 10.62 -9.60
CA SER A 151 -22.97 9.29 -9.87
C SER A 151 -22.45 8.64 -11.16
N ASN A 152 -21.68 9.35 -12.02
CA ASN A 152 -21.36 8.78 -13.34
C ASN A 152 -20.14 9.36 -14.10
N ILE A 153 -19.00 9.65 -13.45
CA ILE A 153 -17.80 10.10 -14.18
C ILE A 153 -16.65 9.13 -13.92
N GLN A 154 -16.09 8.60 -15.00
CA GLN A 154 -14.88 7.79 -14.99
C GLN A 154 -13.85 8.44 -14.06
N ARG A 155 -13.54 7.79 -12.93
CA ARG A 155 -12.52 8.30 -12.01
C ARG A 155 -11.25 8.56 -12.81
N PRO A 156 -10.65 9.76 -12.75
CA PRO A 156 -9.37 10.02 -13.41
C PRO A 156 -8.39 8.96 -12.92
N ARG A 157 -7.85 8.20 -13.87
CA ARG A 157 -6.87 7.15 -13.59
C ARG A 157 -5.49 7.75 -13.76
N PHE A 158 -4.58 7.38 -12.87
CA PHE A 158 -3.16 7.55 -13.13
C PHE A 158 -2.79 6.68 -14.34
N PRO A 159 -2.32 7.25 -15.46
CA PRO A 159 -2.12 6.50 -16.69
C PRO A 159 -1.03 5.44 -16.59
N HIS A 160 -0.05 5.66 -15.70
CA HIS A 160 1.08 4.75 -15.48
C HIS A 160 1.00 4.00 -14.14
N ALA A 161 0.36 4.57 -13.13
CA ALA A 161 0.27 3.96 -11.81
C ALA A 161 -0.78 2.86 -11.76
N LYS A 162 -0.47 1.78 -11.03
CA LYS A 162 -1.47 0.77 -10.66
C LYS A 162 -2.01 1.03 -9.27
N GLU A 163 -3.33 0.83 -9.11
CA GLU A 163 -3.97 0.77 -7.80
C GLU A 163 -3.61 -0.57 -7.13
N TRP A 164 -3.20 -0.51 -5.88
CA TRP A 164 -2.93 -1.66 -5.04
C TRP A 164 -4.03 -1.80 -3.99
N THR A 165 -4.68 -2.96 -3.98
CA THR A 165 -5.65 -3.31 -2.94
C THR A 165 -4.92 -3.74 -1.69
N GLN A 166 -5.35 -3.28 -0.52
CA GLN A 166 -4.77 -3.72 0.75
C GLN A 166 -4.84 -5.24 0.92
N VAL A 167 -3.76 -5.85 1.41
CA VAL A 167 -3.80 -7.20 1.97
C VAL A 167 -4.41 -7.12 3.37
N THR A 168 -5.51 -7.82 3.59
CA THR A 168 -6.26 -7.82 4.86
C THR A 168 -5.94 -9.02 5.74
N LEU A 169 -6.39 -9.01 6.99
CA LEU A 169 -6.24 -10.15 7.91
C LEU A 169 -6.82 -11.44 7.31
N GLY A 170 -7.99 -11.35 6.67
CA GLY A 170 -8.64 -12.49 6.00
C GLY A 170 -7.83 -13.07 4.84
N ASN A 171 -6.84 -12.35 4.31
CA ASN A 171 -5.96 -12.86 3.26
C ASN A 171 -4.91 -13.86 3.78
N PHE A 172 -4.65 -13.88 5.09
CA PHE A 172 -3.75 -14.81 5.75
C PHE A 172 -4.43 -16.11 6.21
N GLY A 173 -5.76 -16.16 6.31
CA GLY A 173 -6.50 -17.38 6.60
C GLY A 173 -6.74 -18.20 5.33
N ALA A 174 -6.84 -19.53 5.43
CA ALA A 174 -7.14 -20.39 4.27
C ALA A 174 -8.58 -20.16 3.76
N PRO A 175 -8.84 -20.08 2.43
CA PRO A 175 -7.96 -20.25 1.27
C PRO A 175 -7.38 -18.93 0.71
N GLY A 176 -7.04 -18.00 1.59
CA GLY A 176 -6.64 -16.62 1.31
C GLY A 176 -5.41 -16.47 0.42
N ILE A 177 -5.25 -15.25 -0.12
CA ILE A 177 -4.24 -14.95 -1.14
C ILE A 177 -2.80 -15.11 -0.64
N CYS A 178 -2.53 -14.97 0.66
CA CYS A 178 -1.19 -15.11 1.20
C CYS A 178 -0.69 -16.56 1.11
N HIS A 179 -1.57 -17.55 1.09
CA HIS A 179 -1.21 -18.95 0.81
C HIS A 179 -0.81 -19.20 -0.65
N ARG A 180 -1.01 -18.22 -1.54
CA ARG A 180 -0.74 -18.32 -2.98
C ARG A 180 0.56 -17.63 -3.38
N VAL A 181 1.33 -17.09 -2.43
CA VAL A 181 2.65 -16.52 -2.66
C VAL A 181 3.69 -17.18 -1.76
N ASP A 182 4.97 -16.92 -2.00
CA ASP A 182 6.04 -17.40 -1.12
C ASP A 182 5.92 -16.79 0.28
N PRO A 183 5.73 -17.60 1.34
CA PRO A 183 5.59 -17.10 2.70
C PRO A 183 6.90 -16.60 3.32
N ALA A 184 8.06 -16.88 2.73
CA ALA A 184 9.37 -16.45 3.26
C ALA A 184 9.52 -14.94 3.35
N LEU A 185 8.76 -14.19 2.54
CA LEU A 185 8.77 -12.72 2.52
C LEU A 185 7.66 -12.09 3.36
N PHE A 186 6.74 -12.87 3.92
CA PHE A 186 5.87 -12.35 4.97
C PHE A 186 6.64 -12.29 6.27
N ALA A 187 6.57 -11.15 6.92
CA ALA A 187 6.74 -11.17 8.35
C ALA A 187 5.59 -11.96 8.96
N LYS A 188 5.91 -13.00 9.72
CA LYS A 188 4.92 -13.75 10.47
C LYS A 188 4.12 -12.76 11.33
N PRO A 189 2.80 -12.59 11.10
CA PRO A 189 2.00 -11.72 11.94
C PRO A 189 2.01 -12.26 13.37
N GLY A 190 2.24 -11.39 14.36
CA GLY A 190 2.34 -11.81 15.76
C GLY A 190 1.07 -12.48 16.29
N TRP A 191 -0.07 -12.25 15.64
CA TRP A 191 -1.38 -12.79 15.97
C TRP A 191 -1.70 -14.15 15.33
N LEU A 192 -0.91 -14.66 14.37
CA LEU A 192 -1.01 -16.06 13.91
C LEU A 192 -0.44 -17.05 14.94
N VAL A 193 0.16 -16.55 16.03
CA VAL A 193 0.80 -17.35 17.09
C VAL A 193 -0.07 -17.48 18.35
N LYS A 194 -1.20 -16.77 18.45
CA LYS A 194 -2.15 -17.07 19.54
C LYS A 194 -3.03 -18.24 19.11
N PRO A 195 -2.90 -19.44 19.71
CA PRO A 195 -3.97 -20.41 19.60
C PRO A 195 -5.27 -19.75 20.10
N PRO A 196 -6.44 -20.13 19.57
CA PRO A 196 -7.70 -19.68 20.14
C PRO A 196 -7.63 -19.94 21.64
N ALA A 197 -7.87 -18.90 22.45
CA ALA A 197 -8.09 -19.09 23.87
C ALA A 197 -9.14 -20.19 23.97
N LYS A 198 -8.78 -21.33 24.56
CA LYS A 198 -9.77 -22.33 24.93
C LYS A 198 -10.82 -21.57 25.71
N LEU A 199 -12.05 -21.53 25.19
CA LEU A 199 -13.21 -21.23 26.00
C LEU A 199 -13.09 -22.17 27.20
N SER A 200 -12.78 -21.61 28.36
CA SER A 200 -12.84 -22.34 29.61
C SER A 200 -14.32 -22.63 29.84
N GLU A 201 -14.75 -23.83 29.46
CA GLU A 201 -15.90 -24.44 30.07
C GLU A 201 -15.56 -24.69 31.54
N ARG A 202 -16.07 -23.82 32.42
CA ARG A 202 -16.61 -24.04 33.77
C ARG A 202 -16.48 -22.77 34.60
#